data_AF-A0A3D2M3X5-F1
#
_entry.id   AF-A0A3D2M3X5-F1
#
_cell.length_a   1.000
_cell.length_b   1.000
_cell.length_c   1.000
_cell.angle_alpha   90.00
_cell.angle_beta   90.00
_cell.angle_gamma   90.00
#
_symmetry.space_group_name_H-M   'P 1'
#
loop_
_entity.id
_entity.type
_entity.pdbx_description
1 polymer ?
#
loop_
_entity_poly.entity_id
_entity_poly.type
_entity_poly.pdbx_seq_one_letter_code
_entity_poly.pdbx_strand_id
1 'polypeptide(L)'
;QALVRQTWQMLDDNAWRQALELGFIRDSAFPPVEVSARAPQWDASDTSEAVGLNVLFRPDPSVWDGRFANLGWLQELPKPISKLTWDNVIGLSPALA
;
A
#
# COMPACT_ATOMS: atom_id res chain seq x y z
N GLN A 1 1.63 35.01 0.60
CA GLN A 1 2.48 33.79 0.66
C GLN A 1 1.60 32.58 0.40
N ALA A 2 2.12 31.52 -0.22
CA ALA A 2 1.34 30.31 -0.52
C ALA A 2 0.89 29.59 0.76
N LEU A 3 -0.33 29.03 0.78
CA LEU A 3 -0.92 28.35 1.95
C LEU A 3 -0.01 27.24 2.49
N VAL A 4 0.62 26.47 1.61
CA VAL A 4 1.57 25.41 1.99
C VAL A 4 2.80 25.96 2.70
N ARG A 5 3.30 27.15 2.35
CA ARG A 5 4.45 27.74 3.05
C ARG A 5 4.11 28.06 4.51
N GLN A 6 2.84 28.35 4.81
CA GLN A 6 2.38 28.66 6.17
C GLN A 6 2.39 27.45 7.10
N THR A 7 2.29 26.22 6.57
CA THR A 7 2.33 24.99 7.39
C THR A 7 3.76 24.58 7.77
N TRP A 8 4.78 25.12 7.08
CA TRP A 8 6.19 24.74 7.24
C TRP A 8 7.07 25.91 7.70
N GLN A 9 6.54 26.75 8.60
CA GLN A 9 7.27 27.91 9.15
C GLN A 9 8.56 27.54 9.89
N MET A 10 8.68 26.28 10.36
CA MET A 10 9.89 25.75 10.98
C MET A 10 11.08 25.65 10.01
N LEU A 11 10.85 25.62 8.70
CA LEU A 11 11.91 25.63 7.69
C LEU A 11 12.23 27.07 7.31
N ASP A 12 13.51 27.43 7.38
CA ASP A 12 13.99 28.68 6.78
C ASP A 12 13.93 28.61 5.24
N ASP A 13 14.23 29.72 4.58
CA ASP A 13 14.11 29.80 3.12
C ASP A 13 15.10 28.92 2.37
N ASN A 14 16.26 28.61 2.95
CA ASN A 14 17.24 27.71 2.33
C ASN A 14 16.78 26.26 2.47
N ALA A 15 16.43 25.83 3.68
CA ALA A 15 15.90 24.52 3.97
C ALA A 15 14.62 24.23 3.19
N TRP A 16 13.74 25.22 3.05
CA TRP A 16 12.55 25.11 2.21
C TRP A 16 12.89 24.87 0.73
N ARG A 17 13.80 25.66 0.16
CA ARG A 17 14.25 25.48 -1.24
C ARG A 17 14.90 24.13 -1.44
N GLN A 18 15.76 23.72 -0.52
CA GLN A 18 16.42 22.43 -0.56
C GLN A 18 15.42 21.27 -0.48
N ALA A 19 14.39 21.36 0.35
CA ALA A 19 13.35 20.32 0.44
C ALA A 19 12.56 20.19 -0.87
N LEU A 20 12.25 21.32 -1.53
CA LEU A 20 11.59 21.31 -2.84
C LEU A 20 12.49 20.74 -3.95
N GLU A 21 13.78 21.04 -3.90
CA GLU A 21 14.77 20.51 -4.86
C GLU A 21 14.98 19.00 -4.69
N LEU A 22 15.07 18.51 -3.45
CA LEU A 22 15.29 17.10 -3.13
C LEU A 22 14.00 16.26 -3.22
N GLY A 23 12.83 16.89 -3.09
CA GLY A 23 11.54 16.20 -3.00
C GLY A 23 11.23 15.61 -1.62
N PHE A 24 12.10 15.82 -0.63
CA PHE A 24 11.89 15.39 0.75
C PHE A 24 12.64 16.29 1.74
N ILE A 25 12.26 16.23 3.02
CA ILE A 25 12.92 16.96 4.11
C ILE A 25 13.97 16.06 4.75
N ARG A 26 15.22 16.51 4.80
CA ARG A 26 16.31 15.79 5.48
C ARG A 26 16.01 15.62 6.96
N ASP A 27 16.48 14.52 7.54
CA ASP A 27 16.40 14.23 8.98
C ASP A 27 14.97 14.26 9.56
N SER A 28 13.97 13.97 8.72
CA SER A 28 12.54 13.95 9.09
C SER A 28 12.03 12.56 9.51
N ALA A 29 12.91 11.57 9.61
CA ALA A 29 12.55 10.22 10.04
C ALA A 29 12.01 10.23 11.49
N PHE A 30 11.00 9.41 11.76
CA PHE A 30 10.50 9.22 13.12
C PHE A 30 11.60 8.64 14.03
N PRO A 31 11.70 9.08 15.30
CA PRO A 31 12.66 8.50 16.23
C PRO A 31 12.30 7.03 16.52
N PRO A 32 13.30 6.15 16.71
CA PRO A 32 13.04 4.76 17.08
C PRO A 32 12.37 4.68 18.46
N VAL A 33 11.42 3.76 18.60
CA VAL A 33 10.73 3.48 19.86
C VAL A 33 11.12 2.07 20.32
N GLU A 34 11.73 1.97 21.49
CA GLU A 34 12.01 0.68 22.12
C GLU A 34 10.70 0.03 22.59
N VAL A 35 10.40 -1.15 22.06
CA VAL A 35 9.18 -1.89 22.38
C VAL A 35 9.54 -3.24 22.99
N SER A 36 8.94 -3.54 24.16
CA SER A 36 8.95 -4.89 24.72
C SER A 36 7.63 -5.55 24.39
N ALA A 37 7.67 -6.58 23.54
CA ALA A 37 6.51 -7.38 23.20
C ALA A 37 6.43 -8.61 24.12
N ARG A 38 5.30 -8.80 24.81
CA ARG A 38 4.97 -10.09 25.41
C ARG A 38 4.46 -11.01 24.30
N ALA A 39 4.89 -12.27 24.29
CA ALA A 39 4.32 -13.26 23.39
C ALA A 39 2.79 -13.32 23.60
N PRO A 40 1.98 -13.06 22.55
CA PRO A 40 0.55 -13.18 22.67
C PRO A 40 0.18 -14.63 23.02
N GLN A 41 -0.60 -14.80 24.08
CA GLN A 41 -1.23 -16.09 24.39
C GLN A 41 -2.53 -16.14 23.59
N TRP A 42 -2.47 -16.83 22.45
CA TRP A 42 -3.65 -17.10 21.64
C TRP A 42 -4.34 -18.35 22.19
N ASP A 43 -5.57 -18.22 22.66
CA ASP A 43 -6.44 -19.36 22.91
C ASP A 43 -7.08 -19.76 21.56
N ALA A 44 -6.27 -20.35 20.69
CA ALA A 44 -6.72 -20.82 19.37
C ALA A 44 -7.45 -22.15 19.54
N SER A 45 -8.64 -22.12 20.14
CA SER A 45 -9.47 -23.32 20.35
C SER A 45 -10.41 -23.62 19.17
N ASP A 46 -10.37 -22.83 18.10
CA ASP A 46 -11.27 -23.02 16.95
C ASP A 46 -10.47 -23.30 15.67
N THR A 47 -9.83 -24.48 15.65
CA THR A 47 -9.42 -25.14 14.40
C THR A 47 -10.60 -25.90 13.83
N SER A 48 -11.73 -25.22 13.61
CA SER A 48 -12.71 -25.71 12.65
C SER A 48 -12.02 -25.73 11.30
N GLU A 49 -11.75 -26.90 10.74
CA GLU A 49 -11.34 -27.01 9.34
C GLU A 49 -12.35 -26.22 8.50
N ALA A 50 -11.87 -25.21 7.77
CA ALA A 50 -12.74 -24.45 6.88
C ALA A 50 -13.25 -25.40 5.79
N VAL A 51 -14.46 -25.94 5.98
CA VAL A 51 -15.11 -26.81 5.01
C VAL A 51 -15.67 -25.94 3.88
N GLY A 52 -15.14 -26.09 2.67
CA GLY A 52 -15.65 -25.43 1.46
C GLY A 52 -14.68 -24.43 0.83
N LEU A 53 -15.21 -23.57 -0.03
CA LEU A 53 -14.44 -22.58 -0.79
C LEU A 53 -14.31 -21.27 -0.01
N ASN A 54 -13.08 -20.74 0.06
CA ASN A 54 -12.79 -19.43 0.63
C ASN A 54 -12.48 -18.41 -0.46
N VAL A 55 -12.97 -17.18 -0.28
CA VAL A 55 -12.66 -16.05 -1.16
C VAL A 55 -11.67 -15.13 -0.47
N LEU A 56 -10.55 -14.84 -1.13
CA LEU A 56 -9.54 -13.91 -0.66
C LEU A 56 -9.56 -12.64 -1.51
N PHE A 57 -9.95 -11.52 -0.91
CA PHE A 57 -9.87 -10.22 -1.57
C PHE A 57 -8.45 -9.68 -1.52
N ARG A 58 -7.94 -9.23 -2.67
CA ARG A 58 -6.61 -8.63 -2.80
C ARG A 58 -6.71 -7.37 -3.66
N PRO A 59 -5.99 -6.29 -3.31
CA PRO A 59 -5.88 -5.13 -4.19
C PRO A 59 -5.25 -5.50 -5.52
N ASP A 60 -5.71 -4.88 -6.59
CA ASP A 60 -5.10 -5.04 -7.91
C ASP A 60 -3.72 -4.36 -7.94
N PRO A 61 -2.67 -4.99 -8.49
CA PRO A 61 -1.33 -4.42 -8.48
C PRO A 61 -1.17 -3.15 -9.35
N SER A 62 -2.06 -2.92 -10.32
CA SER A 62 -2.00 -1.74 -11.21
C SER A 62 -2.95 -0.63 -10.76
N VAL A 63 -4.16 -0.95 -10.28
CA VAL A 63 -5.20 0.05 -9.94
C VAL A 63 -5.57 0.11 -8.46
N TRP A 64 -4.93 -0.70 -7.63
CA TRP A 64 -5.08 -0.76 -6.18
C TRP A 64 -6.52 -0.96 -5.71
N ASP A 65 -7.15 0.09 -5.19
CA ASP A 65 -8.51 0.14 -4.65
C ASP A 65 -9.53 0.71 -5.66
N GLY A 66 -9.11 0.91 -6.91
CA GLY A 66 -9.96 1.41 -8.00
C GLY A 66 -9.93 2.93 -8.18
N ARG A 67 -9.26 3.72 -7.32
CA ARG A 67 -9.10 5.17 -7.54
C ARG A 67 -8.42 5.52 -8.87
N PHE A 68 -7.66 4.57 -9.42
CA PHE A 68 -6.98 4.70 -10.71
C PHE A 68 -7.65 3.94 -11.86
N ALA A 69 -8.90 3.48 -11.68
CA ALA A 69 -9.58 2.68 -12.69
C ALA A 69 -9.79 3.40 -14.03
N ASN A 70 -9.85 4.74 -14.02
CA ASN A 70 -9.98 5.57 -15.23
C ASN A 70 -8.62 5.97 -15.84
N LEU A 71 -7.50 5.43 -15.34
CA LEU A 71 -6.18 5.63 -15.95
C LEU A 71 -5.88 4.50 -16.92
N GLY A 72 -6.11 4.74 -18.22
CA GLY A 72 -5.94 3.74 -19.28
C GLY A 72 -4.55 3.09 -19.30
N TRP A 73 -3.48 3.84 -19.04
CA TRP A 73 -2.12 3.29 -18.95
C TRP A 73 -1.96 2.21 -17.85
N LEU A 74 -2.65 2.35 -16.72
CA LEU A 74 -2.60 1.37 -15.64
C LEU A 74 -3.52 0.17 -15.91
N GLN A 75 -4.57 0.36 -16.71
CA GLN A 75 -5.42 -0.74 -17.18
C GLN A 75 -4.72 -1.59 -18.24
N GLU A 76 -3.91 -0.95 -19.10
CA GLU A 76 -3.11 -1.60 -20.14
C GLU A 76 -1.81 -2.23 -19.58
N LEU A 77 -1.39 -1.88 -18.36
CA LEU A 77 -0.22 -2.48 -17.71
C LEU A 77 -0.51 -3.95 -17.33
N PRO A 78 0.23 -4.93 -17.88
CA PRO A 78 -0.01 -6.35 -17.59
C PRO A 78 0.24 -6.68 -16.11
N LYS A 79 -0.71 -7.39 -15.47
CA LYS A 79 -0.53 -7.80 -14.07
C LYS A 79 0.73 -8.67 -13.92
N PRO A 80 1.56 -8.50 -12.88
CA PRO A 80 2.88 -9.16 -12.79
C PRO A 80 2.83 -10.69 -12.92
N ILE A 81 1.78 -11.33 -12.38
CA ILE A 81 1.60 -12.79 -12.37
C ILE A 81 0.81 -13.27 -13.59
N SER A 82 -0.43 -12.80 -13.78
CA SER A 82 -1.34 -13.33 -14.81
C SER A 82 -1.15 -12.73 -16.21
N LYS A 83 -0.42 -11.61 -16.33
CA LYS A 83 -0.24 -10.83 -17.56
C LYS A 83 -1.53 -10.31 -18.20
N LEU A 84 -2.67 -10.40 -17.50
CA LEU A 84 -3.94 -9.85 -17.95
C LEU A 84 -3.90 -8.32 -17.93
N THR A 85 -4.70 -7.72 -18.81
CA THR A 85 -4.94 -6.28 -18.90
C THR A 85 -6.45 -6.05 -18.98
N TRP A 86 -6.93 -4.87 -18.57
CA TRP A 86 -8.35 -4.46 -18.61
C TRP A 86 -9.38 -5.32 -17.87
N ASP A 87 -8.99 -6.49 -17.34
CA ASP A 87 -9.88 -7.45 -16.68
C ASP A 87 -9.59 -7.60 -15.18
N ASN A 88 -10.65 -7.96 -14.45
CA ASN A 88 -10.58 -8.50 -13.10
C ASN A 88 -10.97 -9.98 -13.14
N VAL A 89 -10.22 -10.83 -12.44
CA VAL A 89 -10.38 -12.28 -12.51
C VAL A 89 -10.38 -12.93 -11.14
N ILE A 90 -11.04 -14.08 -11.04
CA ILE A 90 -10.90 -14.99 -9.91
C ILE A 90 -9.75 -15.93 -10.21
N GLY A 91 -8.67 -15.85 -9.43
CA GLY A 91 -7.56 -16.79 -9.51
C GLY A 91 -7.90 -18.10 -8.80
N LEU A 92 -7.80 -19.22 -9.52
CA LEU A 92 -8.03 -20.57 -9.00
C LEU A 92 -6.78 -21.43 -9.24
N SER A 93 -6.55 -22.42 -8.37
CA SER A 93 -5.50 -23.41 -8.62
C SER A 93 -5.95 -24.39 -9.72
N PRO A 94 -5.03 -24.97 -10.52
CA PRO A 94 -5.41 -25.94 -11.54
C PRO A 94 -6.11 -27.19 -11.01
N ALA A 95 -5.89 -27.56 -9.74
CA ALA A 95 -6.56 -28.71 -9.12
C ALA A 95 -8.04 -28.44 -8.77
N LEU A 96 -8.44 -27.17 -8.70
CA LEU A 96 -9.80 -26.75 -8.39
C LEU A 96 -10.61 -26.34 -9.64
N ALA A 97 -9.92 -25.98 -10.74
CA ALA A 97 -10.52 -25.52 -12.00
C ALA A 97 -11.18 -26.67 -12.78
#